data_AF-A0A9D9LM90-F1
#
_entry.id   AF-A0A9D9LM90-F1
#
_cell.length_a   1.000
_cell.length_b   1.000
_cell.length_c   1.000
_cell.angle_alpha   90.00
_cell.angle_beta   90.00
_cell.angle_gamma   90.00
#
_symmetry.space_group_name_H-M   'P 1'
#
loop_
_entity.id
_entity.type
_entity.pdbx_description
1 polymer ?
#
loop_
_entity_poly.entity_id
_entity_poly.type
_entity_poly.pdbx_seq_one_letter_code
_entity_poly.pdbx_strand_id
1 'polypeptide(L)'
;EYGENLAIKNGLSRCPLGKCDSPSKEACRACGACYSFPTAESVVKFPEGLLPSHPGFRYKYLLDAAEKVYSGEISLEKIAEAMNYEYTLEQLKRIKGVGDKVASCAALFGFGNLEAFPVDVWMKRAIDVYFDGVLDHTSLGKYAGVAQQYIFHYIRNLEKNADI
;
A
#
# COMPACT_ATOMS: atom_id res chain seq x y z
N GLU A 1 27.61 -0.55 16.25
CA GLU A 1 27.05 -1.60 17.14
C GLU A 1 25.72 -1.22 17.84
N TYR A 2 25.51 0.02 18.31
CA TYR A 2 24.24 0.39 18.97
C TYR A 2 23.04 0.57 18.01
N GLY A 3 23.26 0.90 16.73
CA GLY A 3 22.20 1.09 15.74
C GLY A 3 21.56 -0.20 15.20
N GLU A 4 22.38 -1.22 14.91
CA GLU A 4 21.90 -2.50 14.34
C GLU A 4 21.02 -3.29 15.30
N ASN A 5 21.35 -3.29 16.60
CA ASN A 5 20.58 -4.02 17.61
C ASN A 5 19.19 -3.42 17.88
N LEU A 6 19.00 -2.12 17.61
CA LEU A 6 17.73 -1.44 17.84
C LEU A 6 16.78 -1.57 16.64
N ALA A 7 17.34 -1.57 15.43
CA ALA A 7 16.60 -1.83 14.19
C ALA A 7 16.04 -3.27 14.11
N ILE A 8 16.77 -4.25 14.65
CA ILE A 8 16.34 -5.66 14.75
C ILE A 8 15.17 -5.83 15.74
N LYS A 9 15.19 -5.12 16.88
CA LYS A 9 14.08 -5.15 17.86
C LYS A 9 12.81 -4.42 17.37
N ASN A 10 12.95 -3.47 16.45
CA ASN A 10 11.87 -2.61 15.98
C ASN A 10 11.42 -2.88 14.53
N GLY A 11 11.84 -3.99 13.92
CA GLY A 11 11.28 -4.47 12.64
C GLY A 11 11.77 -3.76 11.38
N LEU A 12 12.89 -3.03 11.42
CA LEU A 12 13.45 -2.30 10.27
C LEU A 12 14.84 -2.86 9.89
N SER A 13 14.85 -4.07 9.33
CA SER A 13 15.86 -4.73 8.45
C SER A 13 17.35 -4.82 8.84
N ARG A 14 17.82 -6.02 9.21
CA ARG A 14 18.67 -6.98 8.44
C ARG A 14 19.01 -8.18 9.33
N CYS A 15 19.51 -9.28 8.74
CA CYS A 15 19.94 -10.46 9.50
C CYS A 15 21.29 -10.19 10.20
N PRO A 16 21.41 -10.37 11.53
CA PRO A 16 22.65 -10.08 12.28
C PRO A 16 23.85 -10.96 11.88
N LEU A 17 23.64 -11.99 11.06
CA LEU A 17 24.68 -12.87 10.54
C LEU A 17 25.22 -12.45 9.17
N GLY A 18 24.66 -11.43 8.51
CA GLY A 18 25.14 -10.94 7.21
C GLY A 18 25.02 -11.93 6.04
N LYS A 19 24.16 -12.96 6.16
CA LYS A 19 24.05 -14.07 5.18
C LYS A 19 22.82 -14.01 4.25
N CYS A 20 21.93 -13.04 4.40
CA CYS A 20 20.74 -12.92 3.54
C CYS A 20 20.41 -11.45 3.23
N ASP A 21 20.37 -11.15 1.95
CA ASP A 21 20.25 -9.80 1.38
C ASP A 21 18.85 -9.53 0.77
N SER A 22 17.82 -10.31 1.13
CA SER A 22 16.48 -10.14 0.55
C SER A 22 15.57 -9.22 1.37
N PRO A 23 14.97 -8.17 0.76
CA PRO A 23 14.05 -7.24 1.41
C PRO A 23 12.57 -7.70 1.42
N SER A 24 12.28 -8.93 0.97
CA SER A 24 10.92 -9.44 0.81
C SER A 24 10.72 -10.77 1.55
N LYS A 25 9.53 -10.93 2.14
CA LYS A 25 9.03 -12.04 2.97
C LYS A 25 9.18 -13.43 2.35
N GLU A 26 10.39 -13.94 2.29
CA GLU A 26 10.63 -15.36 2.44
C GLU A 26 11.33 -15.51 3.78
N ALA A 27 10.61 -16.10 4.74
CA ALA A 27 11.17 -16.48 6.03
C ALA A 27 12.53 -17.13 5.76
N CYS A 28 13.60 -16.57 6.35
CA CYS A 28 14.92 -17.17 6.33
C CYS A 28 14.79 -18.55 7.00
N ARG A 29 14.52 -19.60 6.20
CA ARG A 29 14.35 -20.98 6.68
C ARG A 29 15.59 -21.47 7.44
N ALA A 30 16.73 -20.82 7.23
CA ALA A 30 18.00 -21.13 7.89
C ALA A 30 18.15 -20.51 9.30
N CYS A 31 17.42 -19.44 9.63
CA CYS A 31 17.64 -18.68 10.87
C CYS A 31 16.41 -18.50 11.76
N GLY A 32 15.22 -18.93 11.33
CA GLY A 32 14.00 -18.94 12.16
C GLY A 32 13.44 -17.56 12.53
N ALA A 33 14.06 -16.47 12.07
CA ALA A 33 13.60 -15.11 12.32
C ALA A 33 12.60 -14.65 11.24
N CYS A 34 11.38 -14.31 11.66
CA CYS A 34 10.36 -13.67 10.84
C CYS A 34 10.35 -12.17 11.10
N TYR A 35 10.27 -11.36 10.05
CA TYR A 35 10.11 -9.91 10.15
C TYR A 35 8.66 -9.51 9.87
N SER A 36 8.09 -8.63 10.71
CA SER A 36 6.78 -8.01 10.50
C SER A 36 6.90 -6.72 9.67
N PHE A 37 5.76 -6.20 9.20
CA PHE A 37 5.72 -4.86 8.61
C PHE A 37 6.00 -3.81 9.70
N PRO A 38 6.76 -2.73 9.41
CA PRO A 38 7.13 -1.75 10.44
C PRO A 38 5.92 -0.96 10.93
N THR A 39 5.92 -0.61 12.22
CA THR A 39 4.93 0.30 12.80
C THR A 39 5.26 1.76 12.45
N ALA A 40 4.26 2.64 12.49
CA ALA A 40 4.46 4.07 12.31
C ALA A 40 5.49 4.63 13.30
N GLU A 41 5.40 4.24 14.58
CA GLU A 41 6.37 4.61 15.61
C GLU A 41 7.80 4.19 15.25
N SER A 42 7.99 2.96 14.78
CA SER A 42 9.32 2.46 14.40
C SER A 42 9.92 3.28 13.26
N VAL A 43 9.09 3.62 12.26
CA VAL A 43 9.52 4.45 11.13
C VAL A 43 9.89 5.88 11.57
N VAL A 44 9.14 6.48 12.50
CA VAL A 44 9.44 7.83 13.01
C VAL A 44 10.71 7.83 13.86
N LYS A 45 10.92 6.80 14.70
CA LYS A 45 12.09 6.71 15.59
C LYS A 45 13.37 6.29 14.86
N PHE A 46 13.25 5.49 13.79
CA PHE A 46 14.37 4.94 13.02
C PHE A 46 14.14 5.10 11.50
N PRO A 47 14.02 6.35 11.00
CA PRO A 47 13.68 6.61 9.61
C PRO A 47 14.75 6.11 8.62
N GLU A 48 16.00 6.02 9.05
CA GLU A 48 17.10 5.38 8.29
C GLU A 48 16.82 3.91 7.96
N GLY A 49 15.98 3.25 8.77
CA GLY A 49 15.50 1.89 8.53
C GLY A 49 14.70 1.73 7.23
N LEU A 50 14.23 2.84 6.63
CA LEU A 50 13.59 2.81 5.31
C LEU A 50 14.61 2.74 4.16
N LEU A 51 15.86 3.16 4.34
CA LEU A 51 16.85 3.27 3.27
C LEU A 51 17.13 1.94 2.52
N PRO A 52 17.20 0.78 3.20
CA PRO A 52 17.38 -0.52 2.54
C PRO A 52 16.23 -0.89 1.58
N SER A 53 15.06 -0.27 1.71
CA SER A 53 13.94 -0.47 0.78
C SER A 53 14.07 0.34 -0.53
N HIS A 54 15.14 1.11 -0.68
CA HIS A 54 15.41 2.01 -1.82
C HIS A 54 14.18 2.84 -2.23
N PRO A 55 13.52 3.57 -1.30
CA PRO A 55 12.26 4.26 -1.58
C PRO A 55 12.43 5.44 -2.56
N GLY A 56 13.67 5.88 -2.80
CA GLY A 56 14.00 7.01 -3.67
C GLY A 56 13.26 8.27 -3.23
N PHE A 57 12.64 8.97 -4.18
CA PHE A 57 11.88 10.19 -3.88
C PHE A 57 10.66 9.96 -2.96
N ARG A 58 10.23 8.70 -2.76
CA ARG A 58 9.09 8.36 -1.90
C ARG A 58 9.46 8.28 -0.43
N TYR A 59 10.74 8.35 -0.08
CA TYR A 59 11.21 8.39 1.30
C TYR A 59 10.43 9.42 2.14
N LYS A 60 10.31 10.65 1.61
CA LYS A 60 9.58 11.76 2.24
C LYS A 60 8.06 11.53 2.37
N TYR A 61 7.47 10.63 1.58
CA TYR A 61 6.05 10.29 1.66
C TYR A 61 5.81 9.23 2.73
N LEU A 62 6.69 8.23 2.80
CA LEU A 62 6.64 7.20 3.83
C LEU A 62 6.84 7.80 5.22
N LEU A 63 7.78 8.73 5.36
CA LEU A 63 8.01 9.42 6.63
C LEU A 63 6.81 10.29 7.03
N ASP A 64 6.27 11.11 6.11
CA ASP A 64 5.06 11.93 6.36
C ASP A 64 3.86 11.06 6.77
N ALA A 65 3.66 9.91 6.11
CA ALA A 65 2.62 8.96 6.47
C ALA A 65 2.79 8.43 7.91
N ALA A 66 4.02 8.01 8.26
CA ALA A 66 4.32 7.51 9.59
C ALA A 66 4.17 8.59 10.66
N GLU A 67 4.65 9.81 10.42
CA GLU A 67 4.53 10.95 11.35
C GLU A 67 3.06 11.32 11.63
N LYS A 68 2.21 11.37 10.59
CA LYS A 68 0.78 11.68 10.75
C LYS A 68 0.02 10.61 11.51
N VAL A 69 0.36 9.35 11.29
CA VAL A 69 -0.25 8.24 12.04
C VAL A 69 0.28 8.23 13.48
N TYR A 70 1.58 8.39 13.68
CA TYR A 70 2.20 8.37 15.00
C TYR A 70 1.77 9.54 15.90
N SER A 71 1.64 10.74 15.33
CA SER A 71 1.14 11.93 16.05
C SER A 71 -0.36 11.90 16.34
N GLY A 72 -1.10 10.97 15.73
CA GLY A 72 -2.56 10.90 15.82
C GLY A 72 -3.30 11.91 14.94
N GLU A 73 -2.60 12.67 14.09
CA GLU A 73 -3.23 13.55 13.09
C GLU A 73 -4.17 12.75 12.17
N ILE A 74 -3.76 11.52 11.84
CA ILE A 74 -4.55 10.51 11.13
C ILE A 74 -4.67 9.28 12.02
N SER A 75 -5.88 8.95 12.48
CA SER A 75 -6.14 7.69 13.18
C SER A 75 -6.72 6.68 12.20
N LEU A 76 -6.00 5.57 12.02
CA LEU A 76 -6.45 4.48 11.15
C LEU A 76 -7.68 3.77 11.74
N GLU A 77 -7.78 3.72 13.06
CA GLU A 77 -8.91 3.14 13.80
C GLU A 77 -10.19 3.91 13.50
N LYS A 78 -10.16 5.25 13.60
CA LYS A 78 -11.32 6.10 13.27
C LYS A 78 -11.75 5.96 11.81
N ILE A 79 -10.79 5.83 10.90
CA ILE A 79 -11.10 5.60 9.48
C ILE A 79 -11.80 4.26 9.29
N ALA A 80 -11.29 3.20 9.91
CA ALA A 80 -11.89 1.86 9.84
C ALA A 80 -13.30 1.82 10.45
N GLU A 81 -13.50 2.47 11.60
CA GLU A 81 -14.80 2.52 12.30
C GLU A 81 -15.86 3.30 11.52
N ALA A 82 -15.46 4.35 10.78
CA ALA A 82 -16.39 5.20 10.04
C ALA A 82 -17.12 4.44 8.92
N MET A 83 -16.51 3.40 8.34
CA MET A 83 -17.08 2.60 7.24
C MET A 83 -17.65 3.46 6.09
N ASN A 84 -17.05 4.63 5.84
CA ASN A 84 -17.51 5.61 4.85
C ASN A 84 -16.37 5.92 3.86
N TYR A 85 -16.60 5.65 2.57
CA TYR A 85 -15.57 5.79 1.55
C TYR A 85 -15.08 7.22 1.35
N GLU A 86 -15.98 8.20 1.32
CA GLU A 86 -15.61 9.61 1.13
C GLU A 86 -14.72 10.12 2.25
N TYR A 87 -15.08 9.83 3.50
CA TYR A 87 -14.29 10.16 4.67
C TYR A 87 -12.92 9.47 4.65
N THR A 88 -12.88 8.17 4.31
CA THR A 88 -11.62 7.43 4.15
C THR A 88 -10.71 8.11 3.13
N LEU A 89 -11.23 8.48 1.96
CA LEU A 89 -10.46 9.19 0.93
C LEU A 89 -9.95 10.54 1.43
N GLU A 90 -10.82 11.33 2.07
CA GLU A 90 -10.45 12.65 2.60
C GLU A 90 -9.29 12.53 3.59
N GLN A 91 -9.37 11.61 4.54
CA GLN A 91 -8.31 11.42 5.54
C GLN A 91 -7.00 10.93 4.90
N LEU A 92 -7.07 9.92 4.02
CA LEU A 92 -5.87 9.37 3.40
C LEU A 92 -5.16 10.37 2.49
N LYS A 93 -5.89 11.22 1.78
CA LYS A 93 -5.33 12.25 0.90
C LYS A 93 -4.64 13.40 1.65
N ARG A 94 -4.77 13.47 2.99
CA ARG A 94 -3.97 14.38 3.82
C ARG A 94 -2.50 13.94 3.89
N ILE A 95 -2.19 12.68 3.58
CA ILE A 95 -0.81 12.17 3.53
C ILE A 95 -0.13 12.65 2.24
N LYS A 96 1.09 13.18 2.38
CA LYS A 96 1.88 13.68 1.25
C LYS A 96 2.18 12.56 0.27
N GLY A 97 1.82 12.77 -1.00
CA GLY A 97 2.03 11.79 -2.07
C GLY A 97 0.91 10.75 -2.21
N VAL A 98 -0.13 10.82 -1.37
CA VAL A 98 -1.35 10.01 -1.52
C VAL A 98 -2.39 10.80 -2.30
N GLY A 99 -2.54 10.45 -3.58
CA GLY A 99 -3.63 10.95 -4.44
C GLY A 99 -4.78 9.94 -4.56
N ASP A 100 -5.77 10.25 -5.40
CA ASP A 100 -7.01 9.45 -5.54
C ASP A 100 -6.73 7.96 -5.74
N LYS A 101 -5.84 7.59 -6.66
CA LYS A 101 -5.50 6.19 -6.92
C LYS A 101 -5.02 5.47 -5.67
N VAL A 102 -4.08 6.07 -4.93
CA VAL A 102 -3.46 5.42 -3.76
C VAL A 102 -4.45 5.38 -2.61
N ALA A 103 -5.21 6.46 -2.39
CA ALA A 103 -6.27 6.52 -1.39
C ALA A 103 -7.36 5.46 -1.66
N SER A 104 -7.85 5.35 -2.89
CA SER A 104 -8.83 4.32 -3.26
C SER A 104 -8.27 2.89 -3.09
N CYS A 105 -7.00 2.65 -3.43
CA CYS A 105 -6.37 1.34 -3.15
C CYS A 105 -6.35 1.02 -1.66
N ALA A 106 -5.96 1.96 -0.82
CA ALA A 106 -5.94 1.78 0.63
C ALA A 106 -7.35 1.64 1.21
N ALA A 107 -8.33 2.40 0.71
CA ALA A 107 -9.74 2.26 1.07
C ALA A 107 -10.27 0.85 0.75
N LEU A 108 -10.00 0.33 -0.46
CA LEU A 108 -10.46 -0.98 -0.88
C LEU A 108 -9.78 -2.12 -0.11
N PHE A 109 -8.44 -2.14 -0.07
CA PHE A 109 -7.68 -3.29 0.43
C PHE A 109 -7.33 -3.20 1.92
N GLY A 110 -7.25 -1.99 2.47
CA GLY A 110 -6.90 -1.73 3.86
C GLY A 110 -8.11 -1.53 4.76
N PHE A 111 -9.14 -0.82 4.28
CA PHE A 111 -10.32 -0.47 5.07
C PHE A 111 -11.60 -1.20 4.65
N GLY A 112 -11.56 -2.00 3.58
CA GLY A 112 -12.71 -2.80 3.15
C GLY A 112 -13.87 -2.00 2.56
N ASN A 113 -13.64 -0.76 2.12
CA ASN A 113 -14.64 0.01 1.38
C ASN A 113 -14.84 -0.59 -0.02
N LEU A 114 -15.75 -1.57 -0.14
CA LEU A 114 -15.98 -2.33 -1.38
C LEU A 114 -16.50 -1.49 -2.55
N GLU A 115 -17.00 -0.28 -2.28
CA GLU A 115 -17.42 0.70 -3.29
C GLU A 115 -16.23 1.49 -3.89
N ALA A 116 -15.03 1.38 -3.31
CA ALA A 116 -13.84 2.04 -3.84
C ALA A 116 -13.43 1.45 -5.20
N PHE A 117 -13.12 2.31 -6.16
CA PHE A 117 -12.74 1.92 -7.52
C PHE A 117 -11.37 2.53 -7.91
N PRO A 118 -10.25 1.89 -7.59
CA PRO A 118 -8.92 2.44 -7.90
C PRO A 118 -8.64 2.43 -9.41
N VAL A 119 -8.41 3.61 -9.99
CA VAL A 119 -8.09 3.76 -11.42
C VAL A 119 -6.59 4.01 -11.62
N ASP A 120 -5.86 3.01 -12.08
CA ASP A 120 -4.46 3.12 -12.50
C ASP A 120 -4.30 3.15 -14.03
N VAL A 121 -3.08 3.06 -14.54
CA VAL A 121 -2.83 3.07 -15.99
C VAL A 121 -3.42 1.86 -16.72
N TRP A 122 -3.53 0.70 -16.05
CA TRP A 122 -4.13 -0.50 -16.63
C TRP A 122 -5.65 -0.40 -16.68
N MET A 123 -6.25 0.11 -15.61
CA MET A 123 -7.68 0.39 -15.57
C MET A 123 -8.07 1.50 -16.55
N LYS A 124 -7.24 2.53 -16.75
CA LYS A 124 -7.49 3.53 -17.80
C LYS A 124 -7.55 2.88 -19.18
N ARG A 125 -6.53 2.09 -19.53
CA ARG A 125 -6.50 1.31 -20.78
C ARG A 125 -7.71 0.38 -20.91
N ALA A 126 -8.14 -0.24 -19.79
CA ALA A 126 -9.33 -1.06 -19.75
C ALA A 126 -10.58 -0.30 -20.21
N ILE A 127 -10.78 0.86 -19.61
CA ILE A 127 -11.94 1.72 -19.85
C ILE A 127 -11.91 2.20 -21.31
N ASP A 128 -10.75 2.63 -21.79
CA ASP A 128 -10.58 3.09 -23.17
C ASP A 128 -10.88 1.99 -24.21
N VAL A 129 -10.41 0.76 -23.97
CA VAL A 129 -10.52 -0.33 -24.96
C VAL A 129 -11.85 -1.08 -24.90
N TYR A 130 -12.38 -1.34 -23.69
CA TYR A 130 -13.53 -2.23 -23.51
C TYR A 130 -14.84 -1.51 -23.16
N PHE A 131 -14.77 -0.21 -22.86
CA PHE A 131 -15.91 0.59 -22.43
C PHE A 131 -16.00 1.92 -23.21
N ASP A 132 -15.42 2.00 -24.41
CA ASP A 132 -15.42 3.18 -25.27
C ASP A 132 -14.97 4.47 -24.54
N GLY A 133 -14.05 4.35 -23.59
CA GLY A 133 -13.56 5.45 -22.76
C GLY A 133 -14.53 5.90 -21.65
N VAL A 134 -15.70 5.28 -21.50
CA VAL A 134 -16.74 5.68 -20.55
C VAL A 134 -17.16 4.50 -19.68
N LEU A 135 -16.68 4.49 -18.44
CA LEU A 135 -17.18 3.60 -17.39
C LEU A 135 -17.68 4.41 -16.19
N ASP A 136 -19.00 4.47 -16.03
CA ASP A 136 -19.62 4.96 -14.81
C ASP A 136 -19.48 3.91 -13.71
N HIS A 137 -18.35 3.91 -13.02
CA HIS A 137 -18.08 2.99 -11.92
C HIS A 137 -18.99 3.24 -10.71
N THR A 138 -19.67 4.38 -10.62
CA THR A 138 -20.66 4.63 -9.54
C THR A 138 -21.91 3.76 -9.72
N SER A 139 -22.27 3.44 -10.97
CA SER A 139 -23.36 2.51 -11.30
C SER A 139 -23.12 1.08 -10.83
N LEU A 140 -21.86 0.69 -10.56
CA LEU A 140 -21.49 -0.62 -10.01
C LEU A 140 -21.81 -0.74 -8.50
N GLY A 141 -22.15 0.38 -7.85
CA GLY A 141 -22.62 0.46 -6.48
C GLY A 141 -21.63 -0.12 -5.45
N LYS A 142 -22.18 -0.77 -4.43
CA LYS A 142 -21.44 -1.31 -3.28
C LYS A 142 -20.29 -2.26 -3.64
N TYR A 143 -20.32 -2.86 -4.82
CA TYR A 143 -19.33 -3.86 -5.26
C TYR A 143 -18.43 -3.37 -6.40
N ALA A 144 -18.36 -2.06 -6.62
CA ALA A 144 -17.49 -1.47 -7.64
C ALA A 144 -16.04 -1.96 -7.54
N GLY A 145 -15.48 -2.04 -6.33
CA GLY A 145 -14.13 -2.55 -6.11
C GLY A 145 -13.96 -4.03 -6.46
N VAL A 146 -15.00 -4.86 -6.25
CA VAL A 146 -14.98 -6.26 -6.66
C VAL A 146 -14.97 -6.37 -8.19
N ALA A 147 -15.82 -5.60 -8.88
CA ALA A 147 -15.82 -5.53 -10.34
C ALA A 147 -14.47 -5.03 -10.88
N GLN A 148 -13.89 -4.02 -10.24
CA GLN A 148 -12.56 -3.50 -10.57
C GLN A 148 -11.48 -4.59 -10.51
N GLN A 149 -11.52 -5.48 -9.49
CA GLN A 149 -10.57 -6.59 -9.39
C GLN A 149 -10.70 -7.59 -10.55
N TYR A 150 -11.93 -7.91 -10.98
CA TYR A 150 -12.15 -8.79 -12.13
C TYR A 150 -11.64 -8.17 -13.43
N ILE A 151 -11.94 -6.89 -13.68
CA ILE A 151 -11.47 -6.17 -14.87
C ILE A 151 -9.93 -6.13 -14.89
N PHE A 152 -9.32 -5.75 -13.75
CA PHE A 152 -7.87 -5.68 -13.62
C PHE A 152 -7.21 -7.05 -13.85
N HIS A 153 -7.75 -8.11 -13.24
CA HIS A 153 -7.25 -9.47 -13.40
C HIS A 153 -7.35 -9.93 -14.85
N TYR A 154 -8.49 -9.71 -15.49
CA TYR A 154 -8.71 -10.08 -16.89
C TYR A 154 -7.66 -9.43 -17.80
N ILE A 155 -7.45 -8.12 -17.68
CA ILE A 155 -6.55 -7.38 -18.58
C ILE A 155 -5.09 -7.75 -18.36
N ARG A 156 -4.66 -7.92 -17.10
CA ARG A 156 -3.28 -8.33 -16.80
C ARG A 156 -2.95 -9.76 -17.24
N ASN A 157 -3.95 -10.59 -17.49
CA ASN A 157 -3.78 -11.96 -17.97
C ASN A 157 -4.07 -12.13 -19.46
N LEU A 158 -4.91 -11.29 -20.08
CA LEU A 158 -5.06 -11.28 -21.54
C LEU A 158 -3.77 -10.93 -22.26
N GLU A 159 -3.06 -9.89 -21.80
CA GLU A 159 -1.79 -9.49 -22.43
C GLU A 159 -0.72 -10.59 -22.38
N LYS A 160 -0.78 -11.48 -21.39
CA LYS A 160 0.13 -12.63 -21.31
C LYS A 160 -0.22 -13.75 -22.28
N ASN A 161 -1.48 -13.83 -22.70
CA ASN A 161 -1.99 -14.89 -23.58
C ASN A 161 -2.11 -14.44 -25.05
N ALA A 162 -1.84 -13.16 -25.36
CA ALA A 162 -1.82 -12.64 -26.72
C ALA A 162 -0.52 -12.96 -27.49
N ASP A 163 0.47 -13.58 -26.82
CA ASP A 163 1.75 -14.05 -27.38
C ASP A 163 1.82 -15.59 -27.53
N ILE A 164 0.69 -16.29 -27.68
CA ILE A 164 0.64 -17.75 -27.97
C ILE A 164 0.08 -18.00 -29.38
#